data_AF-A0A1V6BPP5-F1
#
_entry.id   AF-A0A1V6BPP5-F1
#
_cell.length_a   1.000
_cell.length_b   1.000
_cell.length_c   1.000
_cell.angle_alpha   90.00
_cell.angle_beta   90.00
_cell.angle_gamma   90.00
#
_symmetry.space_group_name_H-M   'P 1'
#
loop_
_entity.id
_entity.type
_entity.pdbx_description
1 polymer ?
#
loop_
_entity_poly.entity_id
_entity_poly.type
_entity_poly.pdbx_seq_one_letter_code
_entity_poly.pdbx_strand_id
1 'polypeptide(L)'
;MEVNRRGFPEIIADNDEVFIQQLLGVVGSVDELCHVDIAKTPYSMHFRVAPSTPVYFNNLLQEILRLNNMFNIRLDLGKSMKTNSTIIFSIKINNYGEV
;
A
#
# COMPACT_ATOMS: atom_id res chain seq x y z
N MET A 1 0.53 13.27 -7.06
CA MET A 1 0.94 12.05 -6.35
C MET A 1 1.85 11.30 -7.29
N GLU A 2 3.07 10.99 -6.86
CA GLU A 2 4.00 10.19 -7.66
C GLU A 2 3.88 8.72 -7.29
N VAL A 3 3.71 7.84 -8.27
CA VAL A 3 3.56 6.40 -8.06
C VAL A 3 4.63 5.66 -8.83
N ASN A 4 5.42 4.88 -8.11
CA ASN A 4 6.46 4.02 -8.67
C ASN A 4 6.09 2.55 -8.45
N ARG A 5 6.05 1.76 -9.51
CA ARG A 5 5.72 0.32 -9.47
C ARG A 5 6.90 -0.49 -9.98
N ARG A 6 7.30 -1.52 -9.24
CA ARG A 6 8.38 -2.44 -9.63
C ARG A 6 8.06 -3.90 -9.31
N GLY A 7 8.62 -4.80 -10.10
CA GLY A 7 8.46 -6.26 -9.90
C GLY A 7 7.10 -6.79 -10.36
N PHE A 8 6.32 -6.01 -11.10
CA PHE A 8 5.07 -6.46 -11.70
C PHE A 8 5.32 -7.17 -13.04
N PRO A 9 4.59 -8.27 -13.34
CA PRO A 9 4.61 -8.88 -14.67
C PRO A 9 3.97 -7.96 -15.72
N GLU A 10 4.17 -8.28 -17.00
CA GLU A 10 3.54 -7.57 -18.12
C GLU A 10 2.00 -7.61 -18.05
N ILE A 11 1.44 -8.74 -17.61
CA ILE A 11 0.02 -8.93 -17.38
C ILE A 11 -0.23 -9.02 -15.87
N ILE A 12 -0.86 -8.00 -15.31
CA ILE A 12 -1.20 -7.91 -13.89
C ILE A 12 -2.58 -8.56 -13.69
N ALA A 13 -2.75 -9.30 -12.59
CA ALA A 13 -4.05 -9.86 -12.24
C ALA A 13 -5.05 -8.75 -11.89
N ASP A 14 -6.29 -8.86 -12.35
CA ASP A 14 -7.32 -7.83 -12.16
C ASP A 14 -7.51 -7.45 -10.69
N ASN A 15 -7.49 -8.43 -9.78
CA ASN A 15 -7.62 -8.18 -8.35
C ASN A 15 -6.46 -7.33 -7.79
N ASP A 16 -5.23 -7.59 -8.24
CA ASP A 16 -4.06 -6.81 -7.83
C ASP A 16 -4.21 -5.36 -8.32
N GLU A 17 -4.57 -5.17 -9.59
CA GLU A 17 -4.73 -3.84 -10.17
C GLU A 17 -5.87 -3.06 -9.50
N VAL A 18 -7.04 -3.68 -9.32
CA VAL A 18 -8.21 -3.06 -8.68
C VAL A 18 -7.86 -2.63 -7.24
N PHE A 19 -7.23 -3.51 -6.46
CA PHE A 19 -6.82 -3.17 -5.10
C PHE A 19 -5.83 -2.00 -5.09
N ILE A 20 -4.82 -2.02 -5.96
CA ILE A 20 -3.84 -0.93 -6.07
C ILE A 20 -4.53 0.39 -6.42
N GLN A 21 -5.44 0.39 -7.38
CA GLN A 21 -6.17 1.60 -7.78
C GLN A 21 -7.03 2.16 -6.64
N GLN A 22 -7.70 1.29 -5.87
CA GLN A 22 -8.47 1.70 -4.69
C GLN A 22 -7.58 2.29 -3.60
N LEU A 23 -6.44 1.66 -3.31
CA LEU A 23 -5.47 2.17 -2.36
C LEU A 23 -4.92 3.53 -2.79
N LEU A 24 -4.55 3.69 -4.05
CA LEU A 24 -4.05 4.95 -4.60
C LEU A 24 -5.13 6.05 -4.57
N GLY A 25 -6.38 5.71 -4.85
CA GLY A 25 -7.51 6.65 -4.72
C GLY A 25 -7.68 7.15 -3.29
N VAL A 26 -7.62 6.25 -2.30
CA VAL A 26 -7.68 6.60 -0.88
C VAL A 26 -6.51 7.47 -0.46
N VAL A 27 -5.27 7.04 -0.77
CA VAL A 27 -4.05 7.78 -0.41
C VAL A 27 -4.03 9.17 -1.06
N GLY A 28 -4.32 9.26 -2.36
CA GLY A 28 -4.36 10.53 -3.09
C GLY A 28 -5.48 11.47 -2.63
N SER A 29 -6.59 10.93 -2.08
CA SER A 29 -7.66 11.76 -1.50
C SER A 29 -7.28 12.42 -0.18
N VAL A 30 -6.32 11.84 0.56
CA VAL A 30 -5.81 12.39 1.82
C VAL A 30 -4.64 13.34 1.56
N ASP A 31 -3.74 12.95 0.66
CA ASP A 31 -2.53 13.70 0.32
C ASP A 31 -2.21 13.57 -1.17
N GLU A 32 -2.62 14.56 -1.95
CA GLU A 32 -2.44 14.56 -3.40
C GLU A 32 -0.98 14.68 -3.84
N LEU A 33 -0.06 15.11 -2.97
CA LEU A 33 1.36 15.33 -3.27
C LEU A 33 2.28 14.25 -2.68
N CYS A 34 1.71 13.18 -2.13
CA CYS A 34 2.50 12.07 -1.59
C CYS A 34 3.23 11.28 -2.69
N HIS A 35 4.21 10.47 -2.24
CA HIS A 35 4.94 9.53 -3.08
C HIS A 35 4.62 8.10 -2.61
N VAL A 36 4.31 7.22 -3.57
CA VAL A 36 3.96 5.83 -3.31
C VAL A 36 4.88 4.91 -4.10
N ASP A 37 5.70 4.12 -3.40
CA ASP A 37 6.45 3.02 -4.00
C ASP A 37 5.72 1.71 -3.75
N ILE A 38 5.49 0.93 -4.81
CA ILE A 38 4.86 -0.39 -4.77
C ILE A 38 5.82 -1.41 -5.37
N ALA A 39 6.18 -2.43 -4.60
CA ALA A 39 7.03 -3.53 -5.04
C ALA A 39 6.29 -4.86 -4.93
N LYS A 40 6.11 -5.55 -6.05
CA LYS A 40 5.52 -6.88 -6.10
C LYS A 40 6.62 -7.95 -6.04
N THR A 41 6.40 -8.97 -5.24
CA THR A 41 7.12 -10.25 -5.28
C THR A 41 6.14 -11.38 -5.58
N PRO A 42 6.61 -12.61 -5.83
CA PRO A 42 5.72 -13.77 -5.95
C PRO A 42 4.83 -13.98 -4.72
N TYR A 43 5.31 -13.64 -3.52
CA TYR A 43 4.65 -14.00 -2.24
C TYR A 43 4.04 -12.80 -1.50
N SER A 44 4.30 -11.58 -1.96
CA SER A 44 3.89 -10.38 -1.24
C SER A 44 3.82 -9.17 -2.14
N MET A 45 3.11 -8.14 -1.67
CA MET A 45 3.17 -6.80 -2.21
C MET A 45 3.61 -5.85 -1.09
N HIS A 46 4.64 -5.05 -1.35
CA HIS A 46 5.21 -4.10 -0.41
C HIS A 46 4.87 -2.69 -0.83
N PHE A 47 4.47 -1.89 0.15
CA PHE A 47 4.06 -0.50 -0.03
C PHE A 47 4.90 0.40 0.85
N ARG A 48 5.30 1.53 0.29
CA ARG A 48 5.90 2.65 1.01
C ARG A 48 5.18 3.91 0.58
N VAL A 49 4.47 4.52 1.52
CA VAL A 49 3.78 5.79 1.33
C VAL A 49 4.54 6.85 2.10
N ALA A 50 5.20 7.75 1.37
CA ALA A 50 5.85 8.93 1.91
C ALA A 50 4.88 10.12 1.75
N PRO A 51 4.29 10.62 2.85
CA PRO A 51 3.47 11.82 2.82
C PRO A 51 4.28 13.03 2.34
N SER A 52 3.62 13.99 1.70
CA SER A 52 4.19 15.28 1.33
C SER A 52 4.59 16.09 2.56
N THR A 53 3.84 15.96 3.66
CA THR A 53 4.13 16.58 4.95
C THR A 53 3.79 15.64 6.12
N PRO A 54 4.52 15.71 7.26
CA PRO A 54 4.30 14.81 8.39
C PRO A 54 2.89 14.85 9.01
N VAL A 55 2.15 15.95 8.82
CA VAL A 55 0.80 16.11 9.38
C VAL A 55 -0.20 15.09 8.82
N TYR A 56 -0.01 14.65 7.57
CA TYR A 56 -0.90 13.67 6.93
C TYR A 56 -0.65 12.23 7.37
N PHE A 57 0.44 11.96 8.10
CA PHE A 57 0.84 10.60 8.47
C PHE A 57 -0.29 9.83 9.18
N ASN A 58 -0.94 10.43 10.18
CA ASN A 58 -1.98 9.75 10.95
C ASN A 58 -3.23 9.49 10.10
N ASN A 59 -3.66 10.47 9.29
CA ASN A 59 -4.84 10.34 8.43
C ASN A 59 -4.61 9.26 7.35
N LEU A 60 -3.44 9.26 6.72
CA LEU A 60 -3.05 8.24 5.75
C LEU A 60 -3.04 6.84 6.38
N LEU A 61 -2.43 6.70 7.56
CA LEU A 61 -2.38 5.42 8.26
C LEU A 61 -3.79 4.90 8.59
N GLN A 62 -4.68 5.78 9.06
CA GLN A 62 -6.06 5.41 9.38
C GLN A 62 -6.83 4.96 8.14
N GLU A 63 -6.79 5.71 7.04
CA GLU A 63 -7.52 5.34 5.82
C GLU A 63 -6.95 4.09 5.15
N ILE A 64 -5.63 3.90 5.15
CA ILE A 64 -5.01 2.66 4.68
C ILE A 64 -5.50 1.47 5.51
N LEU A 65 -5.51 1.58 6.84
CA LEU A 65 -6.03 0.53 7.71
C LEU A 65 -7.53 0.26 7.47
N ARG A 66 -8.32 1.32 7.31
CA ARG A 66 -9.77 1.23 7.06
C ARG A 66 -10.06 0.47 5.77
N LEU A 67 -9.39 0.83 4.67
CA LEU A 67 -9.53 0.16 3.37
C LEU A 67 -9.19 -1.32 3.47
N ASN A 68 -8.05 -1.65 4.08
CA ASN A 68 -7.60 -3.04 4.17
C ASN A 68 -8.51 -3.89 5.07
N ASN A 69 -9.00 -3.33 6.17
CA ASN A 69 -9.99 -3.99 7.02
C ASN A 69 -11.32 -4.25 6.28
N MET A 70 -11.76 -3.34 5.41
CA MET A 70 -12.97 -3.52 4.60
C MET A 70 -12.86 -4.72 3.65
N PHE A 71 -11.65 -4.99 3.13
CA PHE A 71 -11.37 -6.17 2.29
C PHE A 71 -10.93 -7.40 3.09
N ASN A 72 -10.90 -7.33 4.42
CA ASN A 72 -10.36 -8.36 5.29
C ASN A 72 -8.90 -8.77 4.92
N ILE A 73 -8.10 -7.80 4.47
CA ILE A 73 -6.70 -7.98 4.10
C ILE A 73 -5.82 -7.65 5.31
N ARG A 74 -5.00 -8.61 5.72
CA ARG A 74 -4.05 -8.43 6.81
C ARG A 74 -2.82 -7.66 6.32
N LEU A 75 -2.53 -6.56 7.00
CA LEU A 75 -1.31 -5.78 6.79
C LEU A 75 -0.21 -6.17 7.77
N ASP A 76 0.99 -6.38 7.24
CA ASP A 76 2.22 -6.44 8.03
C ASP A 76 2.90 -5.07 7.99
N LEU A 77 2.72 -4.28 9.06
CA LEU A 77 3.27 -2.93 9.17
C LEU A 77 4.78 -2.95 9.45
N GLY A 78 5.51 -2.03 8.82
CA GLY A 78 6.93 -1.83 9.02
C GLY A 78 7.25 -1.25 10.40
N LYS A 79 8.47 -1.51 10.89
CA LYS A 79 8.95 -0.96 12.17
C LYS A 79 9.25 0.55 12.04
N SER A 80 9.03 1.30 13.12
CA SER A 80 9.47 2.70 13.27
C SER A 80 8.93 3.71 12.24
N MET A 81 7.70 3.51 11.73
CA MET A 81 7.08 4.41 10.75
C MET A 81 6.92 5.86 11.22
N LYS A 82 6.62 6.07 12.52
CA LYS A 82 6.43 7.41 13.10
C LYS A 82 7.71 8.25 13.07
N THR A 83 8.88 7.62 13.26
CA THR A 83 10.18 8.32 13.25
C THR A 83 10.55 8.79 11.85
N ASN A 84 10.22 8.00 10.83
CA ASN A 84 10.57 8.30 9.44
C ASN A 84 9.45 9.02 8.68
N SER A 85 8.35 9.37 9.36
CA SER A 85 7.12 9.95 8.79
C SER A 85 6.66 9.22 7.51
N THR A 86 6.97 7.94 7.38
CA THR A 86 6.73 7.14 6.17
C THR A 86 6.00 5.88 6.58
N ILE A 87 4.89 5.59 5.91
CA ILE A 87 4.09 4.40 6.19
C ILE A 87 4.62 3.28 5.30
N ILE A 88 5.09 2.20 5.93
CA ILE A 88 5.61 1.04 5.23
C ILE A 88 4.77 -0.14 5.65
N PHE A 89 4.26 -0.91 4.70
CA PHE A 89 3.49 -2.11 5.00
C PHE A 89 3.60 -3.13 3.87
N SER A 90 3.22 -4.37 4.17
CA SER A 90 3.14 -5.42 3.17
C SER A 90 1.90 -6.27 3.31
N ILE A 91 1.44 -6.79 2.17
CA ILE A 91 0.35 -7.75 2.06
C ILE A 91 0.96 -9.07 1.60
N LYS A 92 0.66 -10.15 2.31
CA LYS A 92 1.03 -11.50 1.86
C LYS A 92 0.04 -11.96 0.82
N ILE A 93 0.57 -12.49 -0.27
CA ILE A 93 -0.20 -13.12 -1.33
C ILE A 93 0.03 -14.60 -1.12
N ASN A 94 -0.93 -15.26 -0.47
CA ASN A 94 -0.83 -16.70 -0.25
C ASN A 94 -0.71 -17.38 -1.62
N ASN A 95 0.21 -18.34 -1.73
CA ASN A 95 0.25 -19.21 -2.89
C ASN A 95 -1.13 -19.86 -3.04
N TYR A 96 -1.74 -19.73 -4.21
CA TYR A 96 -2.85 -20.58 -4.61
C TYR A 96 -2.43 -22.05 -4.37
N GLY A 97 -2.96 -22.70 -3.34
CA GLY A 97 -2.67 -24.12 -3.07
C GLY A 97 -2.68 -24.60 -1.62
N GLU A 98 -2.66 -23.73 -0.60
CA GLU A 98 -2.91 -24.17 0.78
C GLU A 98 -4.38 -24.00 1.13
N VAL A 99 -5.11 -25.12 1.07
CA VAL A 99 -6.46 -25.34 1.63
C VAL A 99 -6.31 -25.83 3.06
#